data_AF-Q2FTE8-F1
#
_entry.id   AF-Q2FTE8-F1
#
_cell.length_a   1.000
_cell.length_b   1.000
_cell.length_c   1.000
_cell.angle_alpha   90.00
_cell.angle_beta   90.00
_cell.angle_gamma   90.00
#
_symmetry.space_group_name_H-M   'P 1'
#
loop_
_entity.id
_entity.type
_entity.pdbx_description
1 polymer ?
#
loop_
_entity_poly.entity_id
_entity_poly.type
_entity_poly.pdbx_seq_one_letter_code
_entity_poly.pdbx_strand_id
1 'polypeptide(L)'
;MPDTLEIVSPSLLTSLASLLCEQPEKKTEPKGSTRSSVADLGAWLSDHHLSYREKPFAGGRLFLFDACPFSTAHTDGAYAIQFASGGIFAGCHHNSCGGGTQRWSELRERFEGPVQNRIMKPE
;
A
#
# COMPACT_ATOMS: atom_id res chain seq x y z
N MET A 1 27.20 -17.08 -7.42
CA MET A 1 26.76 -17.83 -6.22
C MET A 1 28.00 -18.21 -5.43
N PRO A 2 27.93 -18.38 -4.10
CA PRO A 2 29.08 -18.89 -3.36
C PRO A 2 29.42 -20.30 -3.86
N ASP A 3 30.71 -20.57 -4.03
CA ASP A 3 31.21 -21.85 -4.54
C ASP A 3 31.08 -23.00 -3.51
N THR A 4 30.85 -22.68 -2.24
CA THR A 4 30.63 -23.64 -1.15
C THR A 4 29.47 -23.20 -0.26
N LEU A 5 28.61 -24.15 0.10
CA LEU A 5 27.54 -23.97 1.07
C LEU A 5 27.95 -24.65 2.38
N GLU A 6 28.03 -23.88 3.46
CA GLU A 6 28.39 -24.37 4.80
C GLU A 6 27.17 -24.32 5.74
N ILE A 7 26.99 -25.39 6.52
CA ILE A 7 25.90 -25.48 7.50
C ILE A 7 26.31 -24.69 8.74
N VAL A 8 25.56 -23.63 9.05
CA VAL A 8 25.79 -22.81 10.26
C VAL A 8 25.18 -23.46 11.50
N SER A 9 25.75 -23.15 12.68
CA SER A 9 25.21 -23.63 13.95
C SER A 9 23.91 -22.91 14.34
N PRO A 10 23.00 -23.56 15.09
CA PRO A 10 21.79 -22.92 15.60
C PRO A 10 22.08 -21.68 16.47
N SER A 11 23.19 -21.68 17.21
CA SER A 11 23.58 -20.54 18.05
C SER A 11 23.91 -19.29 17.25
N LEU A 12 24.49 -19.44 16.06
CA LEU A 12 24.80 -18.30 15.18
C LEU A 12 23.52 -17.66 14.63
N LEU A 13 22.52 -18.49 14.31
CA LEU A 13 21.18 -18.01 13.94
C LEU A 13 20.51 -17.26 15.10
N THR A 14 20.62 -17.78 16.33
CA THR A 14 20.08 -17.12 17.53
C THR A 14 20.77 -15.77 17.81
N SER A 15 22.10 -15.71 17.66
CA SER A 15 22.87 -14.47 17.81
C SER A 15 22.45 -13.40 16.79
N LEU A 16 22.23 -13.80 15.53
CA LEU A 16 21.69 -12.91 14.50
C LEU A 16 20.28 -12.44 14.83
N ALA A 17 19.40 -13.34 15.28
CA ALA A 17 18.04 -12.98 15.69
C ALA A 17 18.04 -11.94 16.83
N SER A 18 19.03 -12.03 17.72
CA SER A 18 19.18 -11.11 18.86
C SER A 18 19.69 -9.71 18.47
N LEU A 19 20.24 -9.55 17.25
CA LEU A 19 20.64 -8.24 16.73
C LEU A 19 19.47 -7.41 16.18
N LEU A 20 18.27 -7.99 16.12
CA LEU A 20 17.06 -7.25 15.76
C LEU A 20 16.68 -6.34 16.92
N CYS A 21 17.12 -5.08 16.87
CA CYS A 21 16.53 -4.04 17.70
C CYS A 21 15.04 -3.95 17.39
N GLU A 22 14.20 -4.01 18.44
CA GLU A 22 12.79 -3.66 18.38
C GLU A 22 12.68 -2.32 17.65
N GLN A 23 12.07 -2.33 16.46
CA GLN A 23 11.94 -1.13 15.66
C GLN A 23 11.15 -0.12 16.49
N PRO A 24 11.71 1.05 16.83
CA PRO A 24 10.92 2.07 17.51
C PRO A 24 9.78 2.44 16.57
N GLU A 25 8.56 2.27 17.05
CA GLU A 25 7.33 2.71 16.42
C GLU A 25 7.38 4.23 16.23
N LYS A 26 7.95 4.64 15.09
CA LYS A 26 8.05 6.04 14.68
C LYS A 26 6.65 6.58 14.44
N LYS A 27 6.10 7.29 15.43
CA LYS A 27 5.01 8.25 15.25
C LYS A 27 5.49 9.35 14.31
N THR A 28 5.14 9.26 13.04
CA THR A 28 5.32 10.34 12.09
C THR A 28 4.15 11.31 12.22
N GLU A 29 4.45 12.55 12.58
CA GLU A 29 3.48 13.64 12.65
C GLU A 29 2.88 13.94 11.27
N PRO A 30 1.58 14.28 11.17
CA PRO A 30 0.91 14.44 9.90
C PRO A 30 1.30 15.78 9.25
N LYS A 31 2.07 15.72 8.16
CA LYS A 31 2.10 16.83 7.18
C LYS A 31 0.84 16.73 6.31
N GLY A 32 -0.07 17.67 6.52
CA GLY A 32 -1.34 17.76 5.80
C GLY A 32 -1.13 17.80 4.29
N SER A 33 -1.69 16.81 3.60
CA SER A 33 -1.87 16.85 2.15
C SER A 33 -3.28 17.37 1.87
N THR A 34 -3.37 18.65 1.53
CA THR A 34 -4.62 19.33 1.21
C THR A 34 -5.11 18.88 -0.18
N ARG A 35 -5.68 17.68 -0.30
CA ARG A 35 -6.50 17.25 -1.46
C ARG A 35 -7.55 16.23 -1.01
N SER A 36 -8.81 16.68 -0.96
CA SER A 36 -10.06 15.90 -0.82
C SER A 36 -9.84 14.44 -0.40
N SER A 37 -9.48 14.23 0.87
CA SER A 37 -9.16 12.90 1.39
C SER A 37 -10.44 12.07 1.43
N VAL A 38 -10.41 10.90 0.78
CA VAL A 38 -11.39 9.85 1.05
C VAL A 38 -11.31 9.55 2.55
N ALA A 39 -12.39 9.80 3.29
CA ALA A 39 -12.40 9.65 4.75
C ALA A 39 -12.26 8.18 5.15
N ASP A 40 -12.90 7.27 4.41
CA ASP A 40 -12.79 5.83 4.58
C ASP A 40 -12.41 5.16 3.25
N LEU A 41 -11.17 4.66 3.18
CA LEU A 41 -10.68 3.96 1.99
C LEU A 41 -11.44 2.67 1.70
N GLY A 42 -11.86 1.93 2.73
CA GLY A 42 -12.58 0.66 2.54
C GLY A 42 -13.96 0.87 1.92
N ALA A 43 -14.68 1.88 2.38
CA ALA A 43 -15.96 2.28 1.79
C ALA A 43 -15.79 2.67 0.31
N TRP A 44 -14.79 3.51 0.01
CA TRP A 44 -14.50 3.93 -1.37
C TRP A 44 -14.16 2.75 -2.28
N LEU A 45 -13.34 1.81 -1.82
CA LEU A 45 -13.02 0.60 -2.60
C LEU A 45 -14.26 -0.27 -2.86
N SER A 46 -15.14 -0.38 -1.86
CA SER A 46 -16.39 -1.15 -1.98
C SER A 46 -17.37 -0.51 -2.96
N ASP A 47 -17.54 0.82 -2.89
CA ASP A 47 -18.41 1.59 -3.80
C ASP A 47 -17.96 1.48 -5.26
N HIS A 48 -16.65 1.35 -5.49
CA HIS A 48 -16.07 1.14 -6.82
C HIS A 48 -15.90 -0.34 -7.20
N HIS A 49 -16.48 -1.26 -6.43
CA HIS A 49 -16.49 -2.70 -6.69
C HIS A 49 -15.09 -3.31 -6.86
N LEU A 50 -14.11 -2.79 -6.12
CA LEU A 50 -12.76 -3.36 -6.06
C LEU A 50 -12.71 -4.46 -4.99
N SER A 51 -12.44 -5.69 -5.40
CA SER A 51 -12.26 -6.81 -4.47
C SER A 51 -10.92 -6.71 -3.75
N TYR A 52 -10.95 -6.85 -2.42
CA TYR A 52 -9.76 -6.77 -1.59
C TYR A 52 -9.83 -7.64 -0.34
N ARG A 53 -8.64 -7.90 0.23
CA ARG A 53 -8.45 -8.40 1.59
C ARG A 53 -7.84 -7.32 2.47
N GLU A 54 -8.46 -7.07 3.61
CA GLU A 54 -8.02 -6.06 4.58
C GLU A 54 -7.17 -6.69 5.68
N LYS A 55 -6.13 -5.98 6.12
CA LYS A 55 -5.37 -6.30 7.33
C LYS A 55 -4.86 -5.04 8.05
N PRO A 56 -4.69 -5.07 9.38
CA PRO A 56 -4.04 -3.99 10.12
C PRO A 56 -2.60 -3.75 9.63
N PHE A 57 -2.19 -2.49 9.50
CA PHE A 57 -0.83 -2.14 9.08
C PHE A 57 -0.37 -0.80 9.64
N ALA A 58 0.70 -0.81 10.46
CA ALA A 58 1.34 0.39 11.03
C ALA A 58 0.34 1.40 11.65
N GLY A 59 -0.62 0.90 12.42
CA GLY A 59 -1.69 1.71 13.04
C GLY A 59 -2.80 2.16 12.07
N GLY A 60 -2.67 1.87 10.78
CA GLY A 60 -3.69 2.05 9.75
C GLY A 60 -4.21 0.73 9.21
N ARG A 61 -4.68 0.77 7.97
CA ARG A 61 -5.31 -0.36 7.26
C ARG A 61 -4.62 -0.57 5.92
N LEU A 62 -4.35 -1.83 5.58
CA LEU A 62 -3.79 -2.25 4.29
C LEU A 62 -4.83 -3.13 3.58
N PHE A 63 -5.11 -2.75 2.34
CA PHE A 63 -6.03 -3.40 1.42
C PHE A 63 -5.21 -4.04 0.30
N LEU A 64 -5.24 -5.36 0.21
CA LEU A 64 -4.57 -6.13 -0.84
C LEU A 64 -5.61 -6.46 -1.91
N PHE A 65 -5.37 -6.03 -3.15
CA PHE A 65 -6.32 -6.28 -4.23
C PHE A 65 -6.19 -7.70 -4.78
N ASP A 66 -7.33 -8.31 -5.09
CA ASP A 66 -7.39 -9.63 -5.74
C ASP A 66 -7.16 -9.55 -7.26
N ALA A 67 -7.16 -8.35 -7.84
CA ALA A 67 -6.77 -8.08 -9.22
C ALA A 67 -6.09 -6.71 -9.29
N CYS A 68 -5.11 -6.54 -10.17
CA CYS A 68 -4.43 -5.26 -10.28
C CYS A 68 -5.31 -4.21 -11.00
N PRO A 69 -5.64 -3.07 -10.36
CA PRO A 69 -6.45 -2.03 -11.00
C PRO A 69 -5.64 -1.18 -12.00
N PHE A 70 -4.32 -1.34 -12.03
CA PHE A 70 -3.42 -0.55 -12.89
C PHE A 70 -3.10 -1.24 -14.22
N SER A 71 -3.12 -2.58 -14.25
CA SER A 71 -2.71 -3.40 -15.40
C SER A 71 -3.39 -4.77 -15.36
N THR A 72 -3.76 -5.28 -16.54
CA THR A 72 -4.32 -6.63 -16.69
C THR A 72 -3.25 -7.72 -16.82
N ALA A 73 -1.96 -7.36 -16.78
CA ALA A 73 -0.86 -8.32 -16.97
C ALA A 73 -0.67 -9.29 -15.79
N HIS A 74 -1.23 -8.97 -14.63
CA HIS A 74 -1.15 -9.79 -13.43
C HIS A 74 -2.40 -9.58 -12.57
N THR A 75 -2.72 -10.57 -11.75
CA THR A 75 -3.91 -10.58 -10.89
C THR A 75 -3.55 -10.42 -9.42
N ASP A 76 -2.33 -9.99 -9.10
CA ASP A 76 -1.85 -9.87 -7.73
C ASP A 76 -0.86 -8.70 -7.56
N GLY A 77 -0.38 -8.53 -6.32
CA GLY A 77 0.68 -7.57 -5.99
C GLY A 77 0.26 -6.10 -5.89
N ALA A 78 -0.99 -5.76 -6.24
CA ALA A 78 -1.53 -4.42 -6.07
C ALA A 78 -2.13 -4.22 -4.67
N TYR A 79 -1.95 -3.02 -4.12
CA TYR A 79 -2.38 -2.71 -2.76
C TYR A 79 -2.72 -1.23 -2.57
N ALA A 80 -3.48 -0.94 -1.53
CA ALA A 80 -3.71 0.40 -1.01
C ALA A 80 -3.59 0.42 0.52
N ILE A 81 -3.10 1.51 1.09
CA ILE A 81 -2.92 1.71 2.52
C ILE A 81 -3.64 2.99 2.90
N GLN A 82 -4.42 2.95 3.98
CA GLN A 82 -4.83 4.15 4.69
C GLN A 82 -4.07 4.20 6.01
N PHE A 83 -3.19 5.18 6.15
CA PHE A 83 -2.43 5.38 7.39
C PHE A 83 -3.34 5.88 8.50
N ALA A 84 -2.90 5.72 9.76
CA ALA A 84 -3.60 6.27 10.93
C ALA A 84 -3.87 7.79 10.82
N SER A 85 -3.00 8.50 10.09
CA SER A 85 -3.14 9.94 9.79
C SER A 85 -4.21 10.27 8.75
N GLY A 86 -4.85 9.27 8.14
CA GLY A 86 -5.79 9.44 7.02
C GLY A 86 -5.12 9.57 5.65
N GLY A 87 -3.78 9.62 5.59
CA GLY A 87 -3.06 9.59 4.33
C GLY A 87 -3.30 8.29 3.57
N ILE A 88 -3.38 8.36 2.24
CA ILE A 88 -3.61 7.18 1.39
C ILE A 88 -2.41 6.94 0.49
N PHE A 89 -2.01 5.68 0.40
CA PHE A 89 -1.04 5.18 -0.56
C PHE A 89 -1.67 4.08 -1.39
N ALA A 90 -1.39 4.05 -2.70
CA ALA A 90 -1.75 2.92 -3.54
C ALA A 90 -0.60 2.60 -4.48
N GLY A 91 -0.39 1.33 -4.78
CA GLY A 91 0.70 0.91 -5.68
C GLY A 91 0.64 -0.57 -6.01
N CYS A 92 1.63 -1.04 -6.77
CA CYS A 92 1.84 -2.44 -7.07
C CYS A 92 3.32 -2.78 -6.92
N HIS A 93 3.64 -3.93 -6.33
CA HIS A 93 5.04 -4.33 -6.11
C HIS A 93 5.78 -4.75 -7.38
N HIS A 94 5.06 -5.18 -8.43
CA HIS A 94 5.68 -5.58 -9.68
C HIS A 94 6.45 -4.42 -10.31
N ASN A 95 7.73 -4.65 -10.64
CA ASN A 95 8.59 -3.62 -11.22
C ASN A 95 8.04 -3.09 -12.55
N SER A 96 7.45 -3.97 -13.35
CA SER A 96 6.76 -3.64 -14.60
C SER A 96 5.43 -2.89 -14.40
N CYS A 97 4.86 -2.91 -13.19
CA CYS A 97 3.61 -2.24 -12.84
C CYS A 97 3.81 -1.09 -11.83
N GLY A 98 5.00 -0.48 -11.85
CA GLY A 98 5.31 0.73 -11.09
C GLY A 98 6.16 0.51 -9.83
N GLY A 99 6.56 -0.71 -9.50
CA GLY A 99 7.64 -0.98 -8.54
C GLY A 99 7.45 -0.36 -7.15
N GLY A 100 6.21 -0.31 -6.65
CA GLY A 100 5.89 0.26 -5.35
C GLY A 100 5.87 1.78 -5.30
N THR A 101 5.78 2.47 -6.44
CA THR A 101 5.55 3.92 -6.49
C THR A 101 4.13 4.30 -6.05
N GLN A 102 3.98 5.51 -5.51
CA GLN A 102 2.68 6.08 -5.10
C GLN A 102 1.82 6.38 -6.34
N ARG A 103 0.66 5.74 -6.45
CA ARG A 103 -0.28 5.84 -7.59
C ARG A 103 -1.73 6.08 -7.15
N TRP A 104 -1.95 6.62 -5.94
CA TRP A 104 -3.30 6.94 -5.45
C TRP A 104 -4.09 7.87 -6.39
N SER A 105 -3.46 8.93 -6.90
CA SER A 105 -4.11 9.86 -7.83
C SER A 105 -4.59 9.14 -9.09
N GLU A 106 -3.75 8.28 -9.67
CA GLU A 106 -4.11 7.50 -10.85
C GLU A 106 -5.25 6.52 -10.57
N LEU A 107 -5.19 5.82 -9.43
CA LEU A 107 -6.26 4.91 -9.04
C LEU A 107 -7.59 5.66 -8.97
N ARG A 108 -7.60 6.81 -8.29
CA ARG A 108 -8.79 7.67 -8.20
C ARG A 108 -9.28 8.14 -9.56
N GLU A 109 -8.37 8.60 -10.43
CA GLU A 109 -8.74 9.08 -11.77
C GLU A 109 -9.38 7.99 -12.63
N ARG A 110 -8.94 6.74 -12.51
CA ARG A 110 -9.54 5.61 -13.23
C ARG A 110 -10.99 5.36 -12.85
N PHE A 111 -11.35 5.55 -11.58
CA PHE A 111 -12.67 5.19 -11.06
C PHE A 111 -13.66 6.35 -10.93
N GLU A 112 -13.20 7.58 -10.64
CA GLU A 112 -14.10 8.74 -10.57
C GLU A 112 -13.87 9.74 -11.72
N GLY A 113 -12.93 9.47 -12.63
CA GLY A 113 -12.56 10.38 -13.72
C GLY A 113 -11.58 11.50 -13.30
N PRO A 114 -11.19 12.37 -14.24
CA PRO A 114 -10.19 13.40 -14.01
C PRO A 114 -10.67 14.41 -12.95
N VAL A 115 -9.72 15.01 -12.23
CA VAL A 115 -10.00 15.97 -11.15
C VAL A 115 -10.94 17.10 -11.59
N GLN A 116 -10.81 17.56 -12.83
CA GLN A 116 -11.68 18.60 -13.42
C GLN A 116 -13.17 18.21 -13.36
N ASN A 117 -13.48 16.93 -13.54
CA ASN A 117 -14.85 16.43 -13.53
C ASN A 117 -15.47 16.34 -12.12
N ARG A 118 -14.64 16.36 -11.07
CA ARG A 118 -15.09 16.39 -9.67
C ARG A 118 -15.35 17.81 -9.17
N ILE A 119 -14.62 18.78 -9.70
CA ILE A 119 -14.81 20.20 -9.37
C ILE A 119 -16.10 20.72 -10.04
N MET A 120 -16.49 20.16 -11.18
CA MET A 120 -17.64 20.61 -11.98
C MET A 120 -18.96 19.88 -11.70
N LYS A 121 -19.03 18.98 -10.71
CA LYS A 121 -20.30 18.43 -10.21
C LYS A 121 -20.70 19.11 -8.89
N PRO A 122 -21.38 20.28 -8.91
CA PRO A 122 -22.35 20.56 -7.87
C PRO A 122 -23.62 19.74 -8.16
N GLU A 123 -24.29 19.31 -7.09
CA GLU A 123 -25.60 18.60 -7.01
C GLU A 123 -26.37 18.30 -8.31
#